data_AF-A0A7C3J3V5-F1
#
_entry.id   AF-A0A7C3J3V5-F1
#
_cell.length_a   1.000
_cell.length_b   1.000
_cell.length_c   1.000
_cell.angle_alpha   90.00
_cell.angle_beta   90.00
_cell.angle_gamma   90.00
#
_symmetry.space_group_name_H-M   'P 1'
#
loop_
_entity.id
_entity.type
_entity.pdbx_description
1 polymer ?
#
loop_
_entity_poly.entity_id
_entity_poly.type
_entity_poly.pdbx_seq_one_letter_code
_entity_poly.pdbx_strand_id
1 'polypeptide(L)'
;MSSQDVSYQISIIEDKMNPIMERRELKIEVASQATPKRDLLRKSIAASLKVPIERVFVKNVVSSFGTNVAICKAHVYESEERGKQIEPKYIQLRNLSRAERKAAMTPAPAEQGAQQK
;
A
#
# COMPACT_ATOMS: atom_id res chain seq x y z
N MET A 1 10.34 0.81 22.48
CA MET A 1 11.49 0.50 21.61
C MET A 1 10.96 -0.06 20.29
N SER A 2 11.28 0.37 19.08
CA SER A 2 11.96 1.54 18.52
C SER A 2 11.59 1.48 17.04
N SER A 3 10.57 2.22 16.60
CA SER A 3 10.13 2.19 15.19
C SER A 3 10.51 3.50 14.52
N GLN A 4 11.82 3.67 14.37
CA GLN A 4 12.52 4.39 13.31
C GLN A 4 11.73 5.49 12.58
N ASP A 5 11.92 6.74 13.02
CA ASP A 5 11.97 7.88 12.10
C ASP A 5 13.22 7.70 11.21
N VAL A 6 13.07 6.91 10.14
CA VAL A 6 14.03 6.98 9.04
C VAL A 6 13.70 8.26 8.28
N SER A 7 14.71 9.10 8.04
CA SER A 7 14.59 10.31 7.23
C SER A 7 14.26 9.93 5.78
N TYR A 8 12.97 9.93 5.46
CA TYR A 8 12.47 9.78 4.10
C TYR A 8 12.20 11.16 3.52
N GLN A 9 12.94 11.53 2.49
CA GLN A 9 12.63 12.72 1.73
C GLN A 9 11.57 12.34 0.69
N ILE A 10 10.36 12.88 0.85
CA ILE A 10 9.24 12.64 -0.06
C ILE A 10 9.06 13.87 -0.93
N SER A 11 9.12 13.67 -2.24
CA SER A 11 8.82 14.68 -3.24
C SER A 11 7.68 14.20 -4.12
N ILE A 12 6.60 14.97 -4.21
CA ILE A 12 5.48 14.67 -5.11
C ILE A 12 5.84 15.24 -6.48
N ILE A 13 6.05 14.38 -7.47
CA ILE A 13 6.42 14.79 -8.83
C ILE A 13 5.16 15.15 -9.62
N GLU A 14 4.14 14.29 -9.53
CA GLU A 14 2.88 14.49 -10.24
C GLU A 14 1.71 14.13 -9.34
N ASP A 15 0.69 14.97 -9.43
CA ASP A 15 -0.58 14.78 -8.79
C ASP A 15 -1.69 15.02 -9.81
N LYS A 16 -2.42 13.95 -10.14
CA LYS A 16 -3.49 13.98 -11.11
C LYS A 16 -4.78 13.45 -10.50
N MET A 17 -5.79 14.31 -10.42
CA MET A 17 -7.12 13.92 -9.98
C MET A 17 -7.97 13.47 -11.18
N ASN A 18 -8.52 12.26 -11.13
CA ASN A 18 -9.47 11.76 -12.11
C ASN A 18 -10.88 11.71 -11.51
N PRO A 19 -11.81 12.59 -11.94
CA PRO A 19 -13.15 12.70 -11.34
C PRO A 19 -14.05 11.48 -11.61
N ILE A 20 -13.87 10.76 -12.72
CA ILE A 20 -14.73 9.61 -13.06
C ILE A 20 -14.49 8.44 -12.09
N MET A 21 -13.23 8.20 -11.74
CA MET A 21 -12.85 7.12 -10.82
C MET A 21 -12.75 7.59 -9.36
N GLU A 22 -12.88 8.90 -9.11
CA GLU A 22 -12.51 9.56 -7.84
C GLU A 22 -11.14 9.08 -7.34
N ARG A 23 -10.19 9.00 -8.28
CA ARG A 23 -8.85 8.49 -8.03
C ARG A 23 -7.86 9.63 -8.18
N ARG A 24 -7.04 9.84 -7.16
CA ARG A 24 -5.88 10.70 -7.22
C ARG A 24 -4.65 9.85 -7.50
N GLU A 25 -4.10 10.01 -8.69
CA GLU A 25 -2.88 9.33 -9.13
C GLU A 25 -1.68 10.17 -8.71
N LEU A 26 -0.83 9.57 -7.88
CA LEU A 26 0.36 10.22 -7.36
C LEU A 26 1.60 9.50 -7.87
N LYS A 27 2.51 10.26 -8.47
CA LYS A 27 3.89 9.84 -8.66
C LYS A 27 4.74 10.53 -7.61
N ILE A 28 5.35 9.71 -6.77
CA ILE A 28 6.11 10.16 -5.61
C ILE A 28 7.54 9.67 -5.77
N GLU A 29 8.48 10.59 -5.64
CA GLU A 29 9.89 10.28 -5.47
C GLU A 29 10.19 10.15 -3.99
N VAL A 30 10.81 9.05 -3.61
CA VAL A 30 11.25 8.80 -2.24
C VAL A 30 12.76 8.61 -2.27
N ALA A 31 13.49 9.55 -1.70
CA ALA A 31 14.91 9.42 -1.47
C ALA A 31 15.15 8.90 -0.04
N SER A 32 15.86 7.78 0.07
CA SER A 32 16.03 7.05 1.32
C SER A 32 17.33 6.27 1.33
N GLN A 33 18.12 6.35 2.41
CA GLN A 33 19.37 5.58 2.54
C GLN A 33 19.16 4.06 2.59
N ALA A 34 17.97 3.58 2.95
CA ALA A 34 17.60 2.18 2.95
C ALA A 34 16.28 1.99 2.20
N THR A 35 16.15 0.91 1.41
CA THR A 35 14.91 0.61 0.68
C THR A 35 13.74 0.46 1.67
N PRO A 36 12.76 1.36 1.64
CA PRO A 36 11.74 1.37 2.66
C PRO A 36 10.78 0.20 2.48
N LYS A 37 10.37 -0.38 3.61
CA LYS A 37 9.29 -1.35 3.63
C LYS A 37 7.98 -0.66 3.22
N ARG A 38 7.13 -1.39 2.49
CA ARG A 38 5.84 -0.86 2.00
C ARG A 38 4.94 -0.29 3.10
N ASP A 39 4.96 -0.88 4.29
CA ASP A 39 4.20 -0.40 5.44
C ASP A 39 4.64 1.00 5.91
N LEU A 40 5.96 1.26 5.90
CA LEU A 40 6.51 2.56 6.26
C LEU A 40 6.24 3.59 5.18
N LEU A 41 6.46 3.24 3.91
CA LEU A 41 6.10 4.10 2.76
C LEU A 41 4.66 4.57 2.83
N ARG A 42 3.73 3.66 3.12
CA ARG A 42 2.31 3.98 3.20
C ARG A 42 2.01 4.99 4.33
N LYS A 43 2.65 4.82 5.49
CA LYS A 43 2.54 5.76 6.62
C LYS A 43 3.11 7.12 6.27
N SER A 44 4.28 7.18 5.65
CA SER A 44 4.92 8.44 5.28
C SER A 44 4.12 9.18 4.20
N ILE A 45 3.62 8.47 3.19
CA ILE A 45 2.74 9.04 2.15
C ILE A 45 1.43 9.57 2.77
N ALA A 46 0.81 8.79 3.66
CA ALA A 46 -0.40 9.20 4.38
C ALA A 46 -0.17 10.47 5.22
N ALA A 47 0.97 10.55 5.91
CA ALA A 47 1.35 11.72 6.69
C ALA A 47 1.58 12.96 5.80
N SER A 48 2.28 12.81 4.68
CA SER A 48 2.51 13.91 3.72
C SER A 48 1.21 14.44 3.12
N LEU A 49 0.24 13.56 2.87
CA LEU A 49 -1.04 13.92 2.24
C LEU A 49 -2.15 14.25 3.25
N LYS A 50 -1.93 14.02 4.55
CA LYS A 50 -2.94 14.11 5.62
C LYS A 50 -4.18 13.25 5.34
N VAL A 51 -3.98 12.08 4.74
CA VAL A 51 -5.05 11.13 4.40
C VAL A 51 -4.88 9.89 5.27
N PRO A 52 -5.97 9.22 5.72
CA PRO A 52 -5.85 7.94 6.42
C PRO A 52 -5.12 6.89 5.58
N ILE A 53 -4.35 6.06 6.27
CA ILE A 53 -3.52 4.99 5.68
C ILE A 53 -4.37 4.06 4.80
N GLU A 54 -5.62 3.80 5.20
CA GLU A 54 -6.55 2.88 4.56
C GLU A 54 -6.95 3.28 3.13
N ARG A 55 -6.93 4.58 2.84
CA ARG A 55 -7.27 5.14 1.52
C ARG A 55 -6.09 5.18 0.53
N VAL A 56 -4.88 4.90 1.01
CA VAL A 56 -3.65 4.93 0.21
C VAL A 56 -3.31 3.52 -0.26
N PHE A 57 -3.25 3.36 -1.58
CA PHE A 57 -2.87 2.11 -2.24
C PHE A 57 -1.58 2.29 -3.04
N VAL A 58 -0.53 1.56 -2.66
CA VAL A 58 0.74 1.59 -3.37
C VAL A 58 0.73 0.53 -4.47
N LYS A 59 0.67 0.97 -5.73
CA LYS A 59 0.59 0.08 -6.90
C LYS A 59 1.95 -0.48 -7.27
N ASN A 60 2.95 0.40 -7.38
CA ASN A 60 4.30 -0.03 -7.74
C ASN A 60 5.35 0.82 -7.06
N VAL A 61 6.48 0.19 -6.73
CA VAL A 61 7.66 0.84 -6.19
C VAL A 61 8.82 0.37 -7.05
N VAL A 62 9.40 1.29 -7.81
CA VAL A 62 10.54 1.02 -8.69
C VAL A 62 11.73 1.77 -8.11
N SER A 63 12.68 1.02 -7.58
CA SER A 63 13.96 1.55 -7.13
C SER A 63 14.96 1.53 -8.29
N SER A 64 15.66 2.64 -8.50
CA SER A 64 16.76 2.68 -9.48
C SER A 64 18.02 2.07 -8.86
N PHE A 65 18.70 1.18 -9.59
CA PHE A 65 19.93 0.57 -9.11
C PHE A 65 21.06 1.61 -9.09
N GLY A 66 21.84 1.64 -8.01
CA GLY A 66 22.96 2.57 -7.83
C GLY A 66 22.59 3.95 -7.29
N THR A 67 21.30 4.27 -7.15
CA THR A 67 20.83 5.47 -6.44
C THR A 67 19.90 5.11 -5.29
N ASN A 68 19.93 5.92 -4.24
CA ASN A 68 19.07 5.78 -3.07
C ASN A 68 17.67 6.39 -3.31
N VAL A 69 17.17 6.29 -4.56
CA VAL A 69 15.94 6.92 -5.03
C VAL A 69 14.97 5.85 -5.52
N ALA A 70 13.73 5.94 -5.05
CA ALA A 70 12.63 5.09 -5.46
C ALA A 70 11.47 5.91 -6.01
N ILE A 71 10.99 5.52 -7.18
CA ILE A 71 9.78 6.07 -7.79
C ILE A 71 8.61 5.21 -7.37
N CYS A 72 7.69 5.81 -6.62
CA CYS A 72 6.48 5.18 -6.12
C CYS A 72 5.27 5.68 -6.92
N LYS A 73 4.44 4.75 -7.39
CA LYS A 73 3.12 5.04 -7.94
C LYS A 73 2.06 4.66 -6.91
N ALA A 74 1.36 5.66 -6.40
CA ALA A 74 0.30 5.50 -5.40
C ALA A 74 -1.03 6.01 -5.95
N HIS A 75 -2.11 5.33 -5.59
CA HIS A 75 -3.47 5.78 -5.81
C HIS A 75 -4.09 6.12 -4.46
N VAL A 76 -4.73 7.29 -4.39
CA VAL A 76 -5.50 7.72 -3.24
C VAL A 76 -6.95 7.82 -3.65
N TYR A 77 -7.80 7.15 -2.89
CA TYR A 77 -9.25 7.15 -3.09
C TYR A 77 -9.93 7.93 -1.97
N GLU A 78 -11.16 8.40 -2.23
CA GLU A 78 -11.95 9.11 -1.22
C GLU A 78 -12.50 8.16 -0.14
N SER A 79 -12.80 6.91 -0.51
CA SER A 79 -13.25 5.83 0.38
C SER A 79 -12.45 4.54 0.16
N GLU A 80 -12.31 3.76 1.22
CA GLU A 80 -11.67 2.43 1.19
C GLU A 80 -12.46 1.42 0.39
N GLU A 81 -13.79 1.49 0.47
CA GLU A 81 -14.70 0.59 -0.23
C GLU A 81 -14.53 0.73 -1.74
N ARG A 82 -14.41 1.99 -2.20
CA ARG A 82 -14.14 2.32 -3.60
C ARG A 82 -12.78 1.80 -4.05
N GLY A 83 -11.76 1.93 -3.20
CA GLY A 83 -10.43 1.35 -3.44
C GLY A 83 -10.46 -0.18 -3.58
N LYS A 84 -11.21 -0.86 -2.71
CA LYS A 84 -11.38 -2.33 -2.73
C LYS A 84 -12.20 -2.82 -3.93
N GLN A 85 -13.10 -2.01 -4.47
CA GLN A 85 -13.89 -2.38 -5.65
C GLN A 85 -13.12 -2.20 -6.97
N ILE A 86 -12.27 -1.17 -7.04
CA ILE A 86 -11.53 -0.81 -8.27
C ILE A 86 -10.20 -1.56 -8.38
N GLU A 87 -9.44 -1.70 -7.29
CA GLU A 87 -8.13 -2.35 -7.33
C GLU A 87 -8.27 -3.87 -7.32
N PRO A 88 -7.49 -4.59 -8.14
CA PRO A 88 -7.51 -6.05 -8.16
C PRO A 88 -7.05 -6.66 -6.83
N LYS A 89 -7.61 -7.83 -6.49
CA LYS A 89 -7.41 -8.54 -5.21
C LYS A 89 -5.92 -8.71 -4.81
N TYR A 90 -5.02 -8.89 -5.78
CA TYR A 90 -3.59 -9.06 -5.52
C TYR A 90 -2.88 -7.78 -5.03
N ILE A 91 -3.37 -6.59 -5.41
CA ILE A 91 -2.83 -5.30 -4.93
C ILE A 91 -3.29 -5.06 -3.49
N GLN A 92 -4.54 -5.41 -3.18
CA GLN A 92 -5.07 -5.36 -1.82
C GLN A 92 -4.26 -6.26 -0.88
N LEU A 93 -4.04 -7.53 -1.25
CA LEU A 93 -3.22 -8.50 -0.50
C LEU A 93 -1.74 -8.08 -0.34
N ARG A 94 -1.26 -7.17 -1.19
CA ARG A 94 0.11 -6.62 -1.14
C ARG A 94 0.18 -5.30 -0.39
N ASN A 95 -0.95 -4.61 -0.24
CA ASN A 95 -1.11 -3.37 0.53
C ASN A 95 -1.51 -3.64 1.99
N LEU A 96 -2.16 -4.77 2.28
CA LEU A 96 -2.48 -5.22 3.63
C LEU A 96 -1.19 -5.60 4.37
N SER A 97 -1.09 -5.15 5.61
CA SER A 97 0.03 -5.42 6.51
C SER A 97 0.25 -6.93 6.67
N ARG A 98 1.49 -7.33 6.95
CA ARG A 98 1.90 -8.72 7.18
C ARG A 98 0.99 -9.50 8.15
N ALA A 99 0.24 -8.81 9.01
CA ALA A 99 -0.74 -9.37 9.94
C ALA A 99 -1.91 -10.10 9.24
N GLU A 100 -2.45 -9.57 8.15
CA GLU A 100 -3.61 -10.17 7.45
C GLU A 100 -3.19 -11.26 6.45
N ARG A 101 -1.94 -11.22 5.99
CA ARG A 101 -1.34 -12.31 5.19
C ARG A 101 -1.26 -13.63 5.94
N LYS A 102 -1.11 -13.61 7.27
CA LYS A 102 -1.14 -14.83 8.09
C LYS A 102 -2.56 -15.35 8.32
N ALA A 103 -3.58 -14.49 8.32
CA ALA A 103 -4.97 -14.92 8.48
C ALA A 103 -5.51 -15.64 7.23
N ALA A 104 -5.10 -15.23 6.02
CA ALA A 104 -5.51 -15.90 4.78
C ALA A 104 -4.73 -17.21 4.49
N MET A 105 -3.59 -17.43 5.16
CA MET A 105 -2.75 -18.63 5.01
C MET A 105 -2.97 -19.66 6.13
N THR A 106 -3.93 -19.41 7.03
CA THR A 106 -4.53 -20.47 7.84
C THR A 106 -5.86 -20.79 7.16
N PRO A 107 -5.93 -21.75 6.23
CA PRO A 107 -7.22 -22.24 5.78
C PRO A 107 -7.99 -22.70 7.03
N ALA A 108 -9.24 -22.25 7.12
CA ALA A 108 -10.18 -22.73 8.12
C ALA A 108 -10.24 -24.28 8.09
N PRO A 109 -10.48 -24.93 9.23
CA PRO A 109 -10.40 -26.38 9.38
C PRO A 109 -11.31 -27.09 8.38
N ALA A 110 -10.81 -28.21 7.86
CA ALA A 110 -11.63 -29.20 7.17
C ALA A 110 -12.63 -29.84 8.17
N GLU A 111 -13.76 -29.19 8.39
CA GLU A 111 -15.03 -29.86 8.63
C GLU A 111 -15.81 -29.67 7.33
N GLN A 112 -16.24 -30.70 6.60
CA GLN A 112 -17.27 -31.64 7.02
C GLN A 112 -17.18 -32.92 6.16
N GLY A 113 -17.20 -34.05 6.85
CA GLY A 113 -17.38 -35.39 6.29
C GLY A 113 -17.97 -36.33 7.34
N ALA A 114 -18.92 -35.84 8.14
CA ALA A 114 -19.83 -36.69 8.90
C ALA A 114 -21.10 -36.92 8.07
N GLN A 115 -21.19 -38.10 7.46
CA GLN A 115 -22.40 -38.79 6.98
C GLN A 115 -21.97 -40.27 6.84
N GLN A 116 -22.03 -41.08 7.90
CA GLN A 116 -23.18 -41.94 8.27
C GLN A 116 -23.86 -42.60 7.06
N LYS A 117 -23.52 -43.86 6.77
CA LYS A 117 -24.39 -45.02 7.02
C LYS A 117 -23.62 -46.33 6.85
#